data_AF-A0A924B0W8-F1
#
_entry.id   AF-A0A924B0W8-F1
#
_cell.length_a   1.000
_cell.length_b   1.000
_cell.length_c   1.000
_cell.angle_alpha   90.00
_cell.angle_beta   90.00
_cell.angle_gamma   90.00
#
_symmetry.space_group_name_H-M   'P 1'
#
loop_
_entity.id
_entity.type
_entity.pdbx_description
1 polymer ?
#
loop_
_entity_poly.entity_id
_entity_poly.type
_entity_poly.pdbx_seq_one_letter_code
_entity_poly.pdbx_strand_id
1 'polypeptide(L)'
;MKKTMANLSSKLIKLHRDLLFFQAELAEKADDRQYTPYDLLSLSIHDVRFEWLRKFSELITQIDMITDDKENKPFDLQSIINETKNLVEGQASDISTNYNLALKGNPEIILKQLEAKKALAELEPFVQTLHEAHTENEKKKYQH
;
A
#
# COMPACT_ATOMS: atom_id res chain seq x y z
N MET A 1 3.83 -13.24 -11.58
CA MET A 1 2.78 -12.31 -11.14
C MET A 1 2.30 -12.59 -9.71
N LYS A 2 1.55 -13.66 -9.41
CA LYS A 2 1.05 -13.93 -8.04
C LYS A 2 2.11 -13.90 -6.94
N LYS A 3 3.25 -14.57 -7.15
CA LYS A 3 4.38 -14.56 -6.19
C LYS A 3 4.94 -13.14 -5.97
N THR A 4 4.99 -12.32 -7.02
CA THR A 4 5.46 -10.94 -6.97
C THR A 4 4.46 -10.03 -6.24
N MET A 5 3.16 -10.22 -6.48
CA MET A 5 2.09 -9.54 -5.76
C MET A 5 2.08 -9.91 -4.26
N ALA A 6 2.24 -11.19 -3.94
CA ALA A 6 2.38 -11.67 -2.57
C ALA A 6 3.61 -11.06 -1.87
N ASN A 7 4.73 -10.91 -2.60
CA ASN A 7 5.92 -10.24 -2.09
C ASN A 7 5.61 -8.76 -1.80
N LEU A 8 4.95 -8.05 -2.71
CA LEU A 8 4.52 -6.67 -2.50
C LEU A 8 3.62 -6.54 -1.25
N SER A 9 2.58 -7.37 -1.12
CA SER A 9 1.71 -7.39 0.07
C SER A 9 2.54 -7.57 1.36
N SER A 10 3.45 -8.55 1.38
CA SER A 10 4.32 -8.78 2.54
C SER A 10 5.18 -7.56 2.90
N LYS A 11 5.71 -6.83 1.90
CA LYS A 11 6.48 -5.61 2.14
C LYS A 11 5.60 -4.46 2.64
N LEU A 12 4.41 -4.30 2.08
CA LEU A 12 3.44 -3.28 2.51
C LEU A 12 2.94 -3.53 3.93
N ILE A 13 2.67 -4.78 4.31
CA ILE A 13 2.30 -5.15 5.69
C ILE A 13 3.39 -4.73 6.68
N LYS A 14 4.66 -4.98 6.36
CA LYS A 14 5.79 -4.59 7.21
C LYS A 14 5.92 -3.07 7.33
N LEU A 15 5.76 -2.35 6.22
CA LEU A 15 5.77 -0.89 6.20
C LEU A 15 4.60 -0.33 7.03
N HIS A 16 3.38 -0.81 6.79
CA HIS A 16 2.18 -0.39 7.50
C HIS A 16 2.30 -0.61 9.01
N ARG A 17 2.81 -1.76 9.43
CA ARG A 17 3.03 -2.07 10.84
C ARG A 17 3.96 -1.06 11.51
N ASP A 18 5.06 -0.68 10.86
CA ASP A 18 6.00 0.29 11.43
C ASP A 18 5.43 1.71 11.46
N LEU A 19 4.67 2.10 10.44
CA LEU A 19 3.94 3.37 10.43
C LEU A 19 2.90 3.42 11.55
N LEU A 20 2.21 2.29 11.81
CA LEU A 20 1.26 2.16 12.91
C LEU A 20 1.94 2.33 14.28
N PHE A 21 3.08 1.69 14.50
CA PHE A 21 3.85 1.87 15.73
C PHE A 21 4.37 3.30 15.88
N PHE A 22 4.85 3.92 14.81
CA PHE A 22 5.25 5.31 14.85
C PHE A 22 4.09 6.25 15.21
N GLN A 23 2.92 6.06 14.60
CA GLN A 23 1.72 6.84 14.90
C GLN A 23 1.22 6.59 16.33
N ALA A 24 1.34 5.36 16.81
CA ALA A 24 1.06 5.00 18.20
C ALA A 24 1.96 5.80 19.15
N GLU A 25 3.28 5.79 18.96
CA GLU A 25 4.21 6.54 19.81
C GLU A 25 3.90 8.06 19.84
N LEU A 26 3.48 8.64 18.72
CA LEU A 26 3.06 10.04 18.68
C LEU A 26 1.78 10.29 19.49
N ALA A 27 0.80 9.40 19.36
CA ALA A 27 -0.46 9.50 20.06
C ALA A 27 -0.32 9.22 21.57
N GLU A 28 0.53 8.25 21.96
CA GLU A 28 0.88 7.98 23.36
C GLU A 28 1.52 9.19 24.04
N LYS A 29 2.42 9.89 23.33
CA LYS A 29 3.03 11.14 23.83
C LYS A 29 2.02 12.28 23.95
N ALA A 30 1.05 12.35 23.05
CA ALA A 30 0.00 13.37 23.09
C ALA A 30 -1.00 13.13 24.21
N ASP A 31 -1.33 11.87 24.48
CA ASP A 31 -2.33 11.46 25.47
C ASP A 31 -1.71 11.17 26.86
N ASP A 32 -0.38 11.24 26.98
CA ASP A 32 0.42 10.85 28.16
C ASP A 32 0.05 9.47 28.71
N ARG A 33 -0.16 8.53 27.79
CA ARG A 33 -0.65 7.18 28.09
C ARG A 33 -0.01 6.15 27.18
N GLN A 34 0.31 4.97 27.73
CA GLN A 34 0.72 3.80 26.95
C GLN A 34 -0.51 3.04 26.43
N TYR A 35 -0.48 2.62 25.16
CA TYR A 35 -1.55 1.87 24.53
C TYR A 35 -1.31 0.36 24.56
N THR A 36 -2.37 -0.39 24.85
CA THR A 36 -2.36 -1.84 24.67
C THR A 36 -2.59 -2.22 23.20
N PRO A 37 -2.31 -3.47 22.79
CA PRO A 37 -2.67 -3.93 21.45
C PRO A 37 -4.15 -3.77 21.11
N TYR A 38 -5.04 -3.89 22.11
CA TYR A 38 -6.47 -3.66 21.92
C TYR A 38 -6.80 -2.17 21.70
N ASP A 39 -6.15 -1.27 22.46
CA ASP A 39 -6.28 0.17 22.23
C ASP A 39 -5.82 0.53 20.82
N LEU A 40 -4.67 0.02 20.36
CA LEU A 40 -4.15 0.27 19.01
C LEU A 40 -5.10 -0.22 17.92
N LEU A 41 -5.69 -1.42 18.09
CA LEU A 41 -6.71 -1.91 17.17
C LEU A 41 -7.90 -0.95 17.11
N SER A 42 -8.44 -0.56 18.27
CA SER A 42 -9.56 0.39 18.33
C SER A 42 -9.22 1.74 17.70
N LEU A 43 -8.04 2.28 17.97
CA LEU A 43 -7.55 3.55 17.42
C LEU A 43 -7.43 3.49 15.89
N SER A 44 -6.84 2.41 15.36
CA SER A 44 -6.70 2.23 13.90
C SER A 44 -8.04 2.24 13.16
N ILE A 45 -9.12 1.79 13.82
CA ILE A 45 -10.46 1.69 13.23
C ILE A 45 -11.26 2.98 13.43
N HIS A 46 -11.13 3.66 14.59
CA HIS A 46 -12.05 4.73 14.98
C HIS A 46 -11.41 6.12 15.09
N ASP A 47 -10.10 6.22 15.29
CA ASP A 47 -9.43 7.50 15.56
C ASP A 47 -8.96 8.18 14.26
N VAL A 48 -9.25 9.48 14.14
CA VAL A 48 -8.90 10.32 12.99
C VAL A 48 -7.39 10.42 12.76
N ARG A 49 -6.58 10.34 13.84
CA ARG A 49 -5.11 10.38 13.77
C ARG A 49 -4.55 9.18 13.00
N PHE A 50 -5.31 8.10 12.90
CA PHE A 50 -4.92 6.85 12.25
C PHE A 50 -5.58 6.68 10.87
N GLU A 51 -6.44 7.60 10.42
CA GLU A 51 -7.17 7.46 9.14
C GLU A 51 -6.25 7.28 7.94
N TRP A 52 -5.13 8.00 7.90
CA TRP A 52 -4.16 7.93 6.81
C TRP A 52 -3.51 6.54 6.67
N LEU A 53 -3.51 5.72 7.74
CA LEU A 53 -3.01 4.34 7.72
C LEU A 53 -4.03 3.35 7.13
N ARG A 54 -5.32 3.68 7.18
CA ARG A 54 -6.39 2.80 6.63
C ARG A 54 -6.21 2.59 5.12
N LYS A 55 -5.70 3.59 4.41
CA LYS A 55 -5.36 3.49 2.98
C LYS A 55 -4.32 2.42 2.67
N PHE A 56 -3.35 2.20 3.57
CA PHE A 56 -2.40 1.10 3.44
C PHE A 56 -3.12 -0.24 3.62
N SER A 57 -3.98 -0.35 4.64
CA SER A 57 -4.73 -1.59 4.92
C SER A 57 -5.68 -1.96 3.78
N GLU A 58 -6.35 -0.98 3.18
CA GLU A 58 -7.24 -1.19 2.03
C GLU A 58 -6.46 -1.72 0.82
N LEU A 59 -5.34 -1.08 0.46
CA LEU A 59 -4.52 -1.54 -0.67
C LEU A 59 -3.90 -2.92 -0.43
N ILE A 60 -3.42 -3.20 0.79
CA ILE A 60 -2.93 -4.55 1.16
C ILE A 60 -4.03 -5.58 0.94
N THR A 61 -5.25 -5.29 1.40
CA THR A 61 -6.40 -6.19 1.24
C THR A 61 -6.72 -6.44 -0.23
N GLN A 62 -6.71 -5.40 -1.07
CA GLN A 62 -6.94 -5.55 -2.51
C GLN A 62 -5.86 -6.42 -3.18
N ILE A 63 -4.59 -6.24 -2.81
CA ILE A 63 -3.47 -7.05 -3.33
C ILE A 63 -3.59 -8.52 -2.87
N ASP A 64 -3.99 -8.76 -1.62
CA ASP A 64 -4.20 -10.10 -1.09
C ASP A 64 -5.37 -10.81 -1.80
N MET A 65 -6.47 -10.10 -2.06
CA MET A 65 -7.61 -10.63 -2.81
C MET A 65 -7.23 -11.09 -4.22
N ILE A 66 -6.39 -10.31 -4.92
CA ILE A 66 -5.86 -10.68 -6.25
C ILE A 66 -4.95 -11.92 -6.15
N THR A 67 -4.19 -12.04 -5.07
CA THR A 67 -3.24 -13.15 -4.88
C THR A 67 -3.97 -14.46 -4.55
N ASP A 68 -5.06 -14.40 -3.79
CA ASP A 68 -5.83 -15.54 -3.30
C ASP A 68 -6.83 -16.10 -4.35
N ASP A 69 -6.91 -15.52 -5.55
CA ASP A 69 -7.82 -15.93 -6.65
C ASP A 69 -9.31 -16.00 -6.24
N LYS A 70 -9.67 -15.45 -5.08
CA LYS A 70 -11.01 -15.60 -4.48
C LYS A 70 -12.09 -14.87 -5.24
N GLU A 71 -11.72 -13.94 -6.13
CA GLU A 71 -12.66 -13.27 -6.99
C GLU A 71 -12.07 -13.12 -8.41
N ASN A 72 -12.74 -13.72 -9.41
CA ASN A 72 -12.62 -13.34 -10.82
C ASN A 72 -13.18 -11.91 -11.05
N LYS A 73 -12.84 -10.96 -10.17
CA LYS A 73 -13.17 -9.55 -10.37
C LYS A 73 -12.16 -8.97 -11.35
N PRO A 74 -12.60 -8.16 -12.33
CA PRO A 74 -11.69 -7.35 -13.13
C PRO A 74 -11.13 -6.23 -12.25
N PHE A 75 -10.21 -6.56 -11.35
CA PHE A 75 -9.42 -5.55 -10.68
C PHE A 75 -8.48 -4.94 -11.72
N ASP A 76 -8.52 -3.62 -11.86
CA ASP A 76 -7.55 -2.90 -12.66
C ASP A 76 -6.19 -2.94 -11.94
N LEU A 77 -5.41 -3.97 -12.28
CA LEU A 77 -4.07 -4.18 -11.73
C LEU A 77 -3.18 -2.95 -11.92
N GLN A 78 -3.38 -2.20 -13.02
CA GLN A 78 -2.64 -0.98 -13.30
C GLN A 78 -3.04 0.14 -12.32
N SER A 79 -4.34 0.30 -12.04
CA SER A 79 -4.81 1.25 -11.01
C SER A 79 -4.20 0.93 -9.65
N ILE A 80 -4.26 -0.33 -9.22
CA ILE A 80 -3.76 -0.75 -7.90
C ILE A 80 -2.25 -0.51 -7.77
N ILE A 81 -1.48 -0.83 -8.82
CA ILE A 81 -0.03 -0.59 -8.82
C ILE A 81 0.28 0.91 -8.78
N ASN A 82 -0.44 1.74 -9.55
CA ASN A 82 -0.27 3.19 -9.53
C ASN A 82 -0.66 3.81 -8.18
N GLU A 83 -1.77 3.38 -7.59
CA GLU A 83 -2.21 3.81 -6.26
C GLU A 83 -1.20 3.42 -5.18
N THR A 84 -0.70 2.19 -5.24
CA THR A 84 0.35 1.72 -4.32
C THR A 84 1.63 2.54 -4.49
N LYS A 85 2.03 2.86 -5.72
CA LYS A 85 3.18 3.72 -6.00
C LYS A 85 3.00 5.11 -5.39
N ASN A 86 1.86 5.77 -5.65
CA ASN A 86 1.56 7.09 -5.10
C ASN A 86 1.56 7.10 -3.57
N LEU A 87 1.03 6.02 -2.96
CA LEU A 87 1.00 5.85 -1.51
C LEU A 87 2.41 5.68 -0.93
N VAL A 88 3.21 4.78 -1.49
CA VAL A 88 4.58 4.50 -1.04
C VAL A 88 5.53 5.66 -1.33
N GLU A 89 5.24 6.48 -2.35
CA GLU A 89 6.00 7.71 -2.62
C GLU A 89 5.56 8.90 -1.74
N GLY A 90 4.46 8.76 -0.99
CA GLY A 90 3.93 9.84 -0.15
C GLY A 90 3.33 11.00 -0.95
N GLN A 91 2.95 10.76 -2.21
CA GLN A 91 2.38 11.77 -3.11
C GLN A 91 0.87 11.97 -2.89
N ALA A 92 0.21 11.07 -2.16
CA ALA A 92 -1.16 11.27 -1.72
C ALA A 92 -1.24 12.45 -0.75
N SER A 93 -1.96 13.50 -1.14
CA SER A 93 -1.99 14.79 -0.43
C SER A 93 -2.40 14.65 1.04
N ASP A 94 -3.35 13.78 1.33
CA ASP A 94 -3.90 13.52 2.66
C ASP A 94 -3.03 12.62 3.56
N ILE A 95 -1.95 12.05 3.02
CA ILE A 95 -1.00 11.20 3.75
C ILE A 95 0.37 11.88 3.88
N SER A 96 0.72 12.73 2.90
CA SER A 96 2.05 13.29 2.72
C SER A 96 2.67 13.88 4.00
N THR A 97 1.93 14.62 4.81
CA THR A 97 2.44 15.22 6.05
C THR A 97 2.86 14.18 7.08
N ASN A 98 1.95 13.26 7.45
CA ASN A 98 2.22 12.25 8.47
C ASN A 98 3.25 11.23 7.98
N TYR A 99 3.20 10.88 6.70
CA TYR A 99 4.16 9.96 6.10
C TYR A 99 5.57 10.54 6.05
N ASN A 100 5.72 11.81 5.65
CA ASN A 100 7.02 12.47 5.69
C ASN A 100 7.56 12.64 7.13
N LEU A 101 6.68 12.86 8.10
CA LEU A 101 7.06 12.89 9.51
C LEU A 101 7.59 11.52 9.96
N ALA A 102 6.92 10.43 9.60
CA ALA A 102 7.35 9.07 9.88
C ALA A 102 8.71 8.74 9.25
N LEU A 103 8.91 9.12 7.98
CA LEU A 103 10.19 8.93 7.28
C LEU A 103 11.34 9.68 7.95
N LYS A 104 11.10 10.90 8.44
CA LYS A 104 12.12 11.68 9.16
C LYS A 104 12.38 11.13 10.57
N GLY A 105 11.36 10.59 11.21
CA GLY A 105 11.41 10.13 12.60
C GLY A 105 12.00 8.74 12.79
N ASN A 106 11.97 7.88 11.75
CA ASN A 106 12.41 6.49 11.88
C ASN A 106 13.11 5.95 10.61
N PRO A 107 14.45 5.74 10.65
CA PRO A 107 15.21 5.19 9.53
C PRO A 107 14.75 3.81 9.05
N GLU A 108 14.19 2.96 9.94
CA GLU A 108 13.67 1.64 9.56
C GLU A 108 12.47 1.74 8.61
N ILE A 109 11.67 2.80 8.75
CA ILE A 109 10.54 3.08 7.85
C ILE A 109 11.06 3.41 6.46
N ILE A 110 12.17 4.15 6.34
CA ILE A 110 12.82 4.43 5.06
C ILE A 110 13.28 3.13 4.40
N LEU A 111 13.93 2.24 5.15
CA LEU A 111 14.38 0.96 4.61
C LEU A 111 13.21 0.13 4.10
N LYS A 112 12.10 0.05 4.85
CA LYS A 112 10.89 -0.67 4.45
C LYS A 112 10.18 -0.04 3.26
N GLN A 113 10.19 1.29 3.17
CA GLN A 113 9.72 2.00 1.98
C GLN A 113 10.54 1.61 0.74
N LEU A 114 11.87 1.56 0.85
CA LEU A 114 12.74 1.14 -0.24
C LEU A 114 12.49 -0.32 -0.66
N GLU A 115 12.25 -1.22 0.30
CA GLU A 115 11.87 -2.60 0.00
C GLU A 115 10.53 -2.70 -0.74
N ALA A 116 9.53 -1.92 -0.33
CA ALA A 116 8.24 -1.84 -1.01
C ALA A 116 8.39 -1.29 -2.44
N LYS A 117 9.21 -0.24 -2.63
CA LYS A 117 9.53 0.32 -3.95
C LYS A 117 10.22 -0.69 -4.86
N LYS A 118 11.15 -1.49 -4.32
CA LYS A 118 11.80 -2.57 -5.08
C LYS A 118 10.79 -3.64 -5.51
N ALA A 119 9.89 -4.06 -4.61
CA ALA A 119 8.84 -5.01 -4.94
C ALA A 119 7.86 -4.46 -6.00
N LEU A 120 7.58 -3.15 -5.99
CA LEU A 120 6.80 -2.47 -7.04
C LEU A 120 7.52 -2.47 -8.39
N ALA A 121 8.83 -2.19 -8.42
CA ALA A 121 9.60 -2.19 -9.66
C ALA A 121 9.63 -3.58 -10.35
N GLU A 122 9.59 -4.66 -9.56
CA GLU A 122 9.45 -6.04 -10.09
C GLU A 122 8.09 -6.28 -10.78
N LEU A 123 7.08 -5.42 -10.54
CA LEU A 123 5.76 -5.51 -11.16
C LEU A 123 5.61 -4.67 -12.44
N GLU A 124 6.48 -3.68 -12.67
CA GLU A 124 6.44 -2.80 -13.85
C GLU A 124 6.43 -3.57 -15.19
N PRO A 125 7.23 -4.65 -15.39
CA PRO A 125 7.19 -5.41 -16.63
C PRO A 125 5.82 -6.01 -16.95
N PHE A 126 5.04 -6.37 -15.92
CA PHE A 126 3.73 -6.99 -16.10
C PHE A 126 2.65 -5.98 -16.49
N VAL A 127 2.76 -4.74 -16.00
CA VAL A 127 1.86 -3.64 -16.38
C VAL A 127 2.06 -3.26 -17.84
N GLN A 128 3.32 -3.21 -18.29
CA GLN A 128 3.65 -2.92 -19.68
C GLN A 128 3.07 -3.98 -20.64
N THR A 129 3.18 -5.27 -20.29
CA THR A 129 2.63 -6.36 -21.12
C THR A 129 1.10 -6.36 -21.20
N LEU A 130 0.39 -5.88 -20.17
CA LEU A 130 -1.07 -5.74 -20.20
C LEU A 130 -1.51 -4.58 -21.11
N HIS A 131 -0.76 -3.48 -21.10
CA HIS A 131 -1.01 -2.33 -21.98
C HIS A 131 -0.89 -2.71 -23.48
N GLU A 132 0.09 -3.55 -23.83
CA GLU A 132 0.30 -4.04 -25.20
C GLU A 132 -0.80 -5.04 -25.63
N ALA A 133 -1.24 -5.92 -24.73
CA ALA A 133 -2.30 -6.89 -25.01
C ALA A 133 -3.67 -6.24 -25.23
N HIS A 134 -4.00 -5.17 -24.49
CA HIS A 134 -5.26 -4.43 -24.69
C HIS A 134 -5.26 -3.61 -25.99
N THR A 135 -4.14 -3.03 -26.39
CA THR A 135 -4.04 -2.25 -27.65
C THR A 135 -4.04 -3.12 -28.90
N GLU A 136 -3.57 -4.36 -28.84
CA GLU A 136 -3.63 -5.29 -29.98
C GLU A 136 -5.03 -5.88 -30.18
N ASN A 137 -5.80 -6.06 -29.10
CA ASN A 137 -7.17 -6.57 -29.16
C ASN A 137 -8.16 -5.55 -29.74
N GLU A 138 -7.93 -4.26 -29.52
CA GLU A 138 -8.73 -3.20 -30.16
C GLU A 138 -8.47 -3.10 -31.67
N LYS A 139 -7.21 -3.27 -32.12
CA LYS A 139 -6.88 -3.23 -33.56
C LYS A 139 -7.50 -4.39 -34.35
N LYS A 140 -7.65 -5.57 -33.73
CA LYS A 140 -8.29 -6.73 -34.37
C LYS A 140 -9.83 -6.63 -34.42
N LYS A 141 -10.44 -5.79 -33.58
CA LYS A 141 -11.91 -5.61 -33.54
C LYS A 141 -12.47 -4.72 -34.66
N TYR A 142 -11.62 -3.99 -35.38
CA TYR A 142 -12.00 -3.10 -36.49
C TYR A 142 -11.46 -3.54 -37.87
N GLN A 143 -11.03 -4.80 -38.01
CA GLN A 143 -10.52 -5.36 -39.27
C GLN A 143 -11.42 -6.43 -39.90
N HIS A 144 -12.73 -6.45 -39.59
CA HIS A 144 -13.73 -7.24 -40.33
C HIS A 144 -14.88 -6.35 -40.77
#